data_AF-A0A5J5V4H1-F1
#
_entry.id   AF-A0A5J5V4H1-F1
#
_cell.length_a   1.000
_cell.length_b   1.000
_cell.length_c   1.000
_cell.angle_alpha   90.00
_cell.angle_beta   90.00
_cell.angle_gamma   90.00
#
_symmetry.space_group_name_H-M   'P 1'
#
loop_
_entity.id
_entity.type
_entity.pdbx_description
1 polymer ?
#
loop_
_entity_poly.entity_id
_entity_poly.type
_entity_poly.pdbx_seq_one_letter_code
_entity_poly.pdbx_strand_id
1 'polypeptide(L)'
;MPCSSLDSNLDLQSMGVNASMEEPEAEPIQNSNGKEFVAVEGTSDEEPYVGKEFESEEAAKVFYDAYATRVGFIMRVEAFRRSMRDGKVVWRRLVCNKEGFRKLRPRRNENRKPRAITREGCKAMIVVKKEKTGKWIVTRFVKEHNHQLVPIPVNGRRSMLLSQTPDEKDVKIRELTAELQRERKRSAAIQEQLDMVLREMEEHSNHLSRNIDDIVQSVREIESNPVAHFKRQ
;
A
#
# COMPACT_ATOMS: atom_id res chain seq x y z
N MET A 1 9.86 -58.04 2.63
CA MET A 1 8.75 -57.63 1.75
C MET A 1 9.36 -56.81 0.62
N PRO A 2 9.34 -57.33 -0.62
CA PRO A 2 10.13 -56.83 -1.75
C PRO A 2 9.35 -55.93 -2.71
N CYS A 3 10.10 -55.30 -3.63
CA CYS A 3 9.70 -54.79 -4.95
C CYS A 3 8.77 -53.56 -4.99
N SER A 4 8.86 -52.64 -5.96
CA SER A 4 9.56 -52.65 -7.25
C SER A 4 9.60 -51.25 -7.86
N SER A 5 10.70 -51.00 -8.56
CA SER A 5 10.95 -49.99 -9.59
C SER A 5 10.07 -50.14 -10.85
N LEU A 6 10.25 -49.17 -11.78
CA LEU A 6 9.89 -49.16 -13.22
C LEU A 6 8.48 -48.60 -13.53
N ASP A 7 8.20 -47.88 -14.61
CA ASP A 7 8.97 -47.05 -15.55
C ASP A 7 7.93 -46.41 -16.49
N SER A 8 8.31 -45.29 -17.11
CA SER A 8 7.96 -44.89 -18.50
C SER A 8 6.51 -44.66 -18.97
N ASN A 9 6.34 -43.42 -19.47
CA ASN A 9 5.84 -43.00 -20.79
C ASN A 9 4.34 -42.92 -21.13
N LEU A 10 4.02 -41.72 -21.63
CA LEU A 10 3.12 -41.31 -22.72
C LEU A 10 2.05 -42.31 -23.17
N ASP A 11 0.80 -41.85 -23.17
CA ASP A 11 0.10 -41.79 -24.45
C ASP A 11 -0.94 -40.67 -24.55
N LEU A 12 -0.96 -40.13 -25.74
CA LEU A 12 -1.68 -38.97 -26.24
C LEU A 12 -2.96 -39.49 -26.91
N GLN A 13 -4.14 -39.09 -26.44
CA GLN A 13 -5.33 -39.15 -27.31
C GLN A 13 -6.19 -37.91 -27.16
N SER A 14 -5.95 -36.99 -28.11
CA SER A 14 -6.82 -35.90 -28.52
C SER A 14 -7.94 -36.46 -29.40
N MET A 15 -9.19 -36.11 -29.09
CA MET A 15 -10.28 -35.69 -29.99
C MET A 15 -11.28 -34.94 -29.11
N GLY A 16 -11.67 -33.67 -29.27
CA GLY A 16 -11.72 -32.83 -30.45
C GLY A 16 -13.18 -32.42 -30.67
N VAL A 17 -13.59 -31.27 -30.14
CA VAL A 17 -14.76 -30.48 -30.61
C VAL A 17 -14.59 -29.01 -30.20
N ASN A 18 -13.92 -28.28 -31.09
CA ASN A 18 -14.19 -26.94 -31.63
C ASN A 18 -14.98 -25.92 -30.79
N ALA A 19 -14.30 -24.84 -30.41
CA ALA A 19 -14.88 -23.49 -30.37
C ALA A 19 -13.78 -22.48 -30.77
N SER A 20 -13.85 -22.01 -32.01
CA SER A 20 -13.02 -20.92 -32.55
C SER A 20 -13.63 -19.57 -32.19
N MET A 21 -12.75 -18.57 -31.97
CA MET A 21 -12.91 -17.13 -32.29
C MET A 21 -13.99 -16.37 -31.48
N GLU A 22 -13.72 -15.25 -30.79
CA GLU A 22 -12.70 -14.21 -30.90
C GLU A 22 -12.41 -13.60 -29.51
N GLU A 23 -11.16 -13.22 -29.28
CA GLU A 23 -10.72 -12.30 -28.23
C GLU A 23 -11.34 -10.91 -28.47
N PRO A 24 -11.64 -10.14 -27.41
CA PRO A 24 -11.43 -8.70 -27.52
C PRO A 24 -10.56 -8.18 -26.37
N GLU A 25 -9.35 -7.84 -26.78
CA GLU A 25 -8.54 -6.67 -26.44
C GLU A 25 -9.03 -5.80 -25.27
N ALA A 26 -8.16 -5.71 -24.27
CA ALA A 26 -8.21 -4.70 -23.23
C ALA A 26 -7.82 -3.33 -23.81
N GLU A 27 -8.78 -2.43 -23.93
CA GLU A 27 -8.56 -1.01 -24.25
C GLU A 27 -8.92 -0.09 -23.06
N PRO A 28 -8.25 1.06 -22.92
CA PRO A 28 -8.05 1.80 -21.69
C PRO A 28 -9.11 2.89 -21.48
N ILE A 29 -9.72 2.95 -20.29
CA ILE A 29 -10.59 4.08 -19.95
C ILE A 29 -9.76 5.14 -19.22
N GLN A 30 -9.39 6.11 -20.06
CA GLN A 30 -8.69 7.36 -19.82
C GLN A 30 -9.08 8.03 -18.49
N ASN A 31 -8.15 8.01 -17.54
CA ASN A 31 -8.08 8.99 -16.47
C ASN A 31 -7.64 10.33 -17.07
N SER A 32 -8.57 11.01 -17.72
CA SER A 32 -8.40 12.41 -18.11
C SER A 32 -9.47 13.22 -17.40
N ASN A 33 -9.00 14.08 -16.52
CA ASN A 33 -9.39 15.48 -16.53
C ASN A 33 -8.50 16.18 -15.51
N GLY A 34 -7.38 16.68 -16.03
CA GLY A 34 -6.81 17.91 -15.53
C GLY A 34 -7.97 18.89 -15.49
N LYS A 35 -8.55 19.08 -14.31
CA LYS A 35 -9.69 19.95 -14.14
C LYS A 35 -9.10 21.34 -14.08
N GLU A 36 -8.91 21.88 -15.28
CA GLU A 36 -8.88 23.31 -15.54
C GLU A 36 -9.97 23.91 -14.65
N PHE A 37 -9.52 24.57 -13.58
CA PHE A 37 -10.39 25.21 -12.63
C PHE A 37 -10.91 26.44 -13.37
N VAL A 38 -12.02 26.25 -14.08
CA VAL A 38 -12.86 27.36 -14.48
C VAL A 38 -13.18 28.08 -13.19
N ALA A 39 -12.53 29.23 -13.01
CA ALA A 39 -12.95 30.21 -12.05
C ALA A 39 -14.38 30.56 -12.45
N VAL A 40 -15.35 29.92 -11.81
CA VAL A 40 -16.70 30.45 -11.77
C VAL A 40 -16.56 31.73 -10.96
N GLU A 41 -16.38 32.82 -11.69
CA GLU A 41 -16.70 34.17 -11.23
C GLU A 41 -18.17 34.16 -10.85
N GLY A 42 -18.40 33.81 -9.58
CA GLY A 42 -19.68 33.82 -8.92
C GLY A 42 -19.39 34.29 -7.51
N THR A 43 -19.27 35.60 -7.36
CA THR A 43 -19.34 36.30 -6.08
C THR A 43 -20.73 36.10 -5.50
N SER A 44 -20.99 34.92 -4.97
CA SER A 44 -22.03 34.74 -3.98
C SER A 44 -21.32 34.41 -2.68
N ASP A 45 -21.25 35.39 -1.78
CA ASP A 45 -20.88 35.23 -0.37
C ASP A 45 -21.90 34.35 0.39
N GLU A 46 -22.47 33.35 -0.28
CA GLU A 46 -23.51 32.49 0.25
C GLU A 46 -22.93 31.64 1.38
N GLU A 47 -23.48 31.85 2.56
CA GLU A 47 -23.20 31.05 3.73
C GLU A 47 -23.94 29.69 3.60
N PRO A 48 -23.29 28.55 3.88
CA PRO A 48 -23.97 27.27 3.94
C PRO A 48 -25.09 27.32 4.99
N TYR A 49 -26.27 26.82 4.66
CA TYR A 49 -27.38 26.68 5.59
C TYR A 49 -28.00 25.28 5.48
N VAL A 50 -28.64 24.83 6.55
CA VAL A 50 -29.35 23.55 6.58
C VAL A 50 -30.54 23.63 5.62
N GLY A 51 -30.66 22.66 4.72
CA GLY A 51 -31.66 22.65 3.66
C GLY A 51 -31.17 23.13 2.30
N LYS A 52 -29.93 23.64 2.17
CA LYS A 52 -29.37 23.95 0.85
C LYS A 52 -29.24 22.68 0.00
N GLU A 53 -29.73 22.74 -1.22
CA GLU A 53 -29.73 21.62 -2.18
C GLU A 53 -28.59 21.74 -3.19
N PHE A 54 -28.06 20.59 -3.62
CA PHE A 54 -27.04 20.45 -4.65
C PHE A 54 -27.40 19.31 -5.59
N GLU A 55 -26.97 19.43 -6.84
CA GLU A 55 -27.21 18.40 -7.87
C GLU A 55 -26.30 17.18 -7.71
N SER A 56 -25.10 17.35 -7.13
CA SER A 56 -24.09 16.30 -6.99
C SER A 56 -23.33 16.36 -5.66
N GLU A 57 -22.64 15.26 -5.31
CA GLU A 57 -21.74 15.21 -4.14
C GLU A 57 -20.59 16.20 -4.34
N GLU A 58 -20.08 16.26 -5.57
CA GLU A 58 -18.95 17.10 -5.96
C GLU A 58 -19.32 18.58 -5.86
N ALA A 59 -20.52 18.97 -6.28
CA ALA A 59 -21.01 20.34 -6.15
C ALA A 59 -21.05 20.78 -4.68
N ALA A 60 -21.59 19.93 -3.80
CA ALA A 60 -21.60 20.20 -2.35
C ALA A 60 -20.18 20.33 -1.77
N LYS A 61 -19.24 19.48 -2.23
CA LYS A 61 -17.83 19.53 -1.81
C LYS A 61 -17.15 20.82 -2.26
N VAL A 62 -17.32 21.21 -3.52
CA VAL A 62 -16.73 22.44 -4.09
C VAL A 62 -17.28 23.68 -3.38
N PHE A 63 -18.60 23.72 -3.14
CA PHE A 63 -19.23 24.80 -2.40
C PHE A 63 -18.64 24.97 -0.99
N TYR A 64 -18.49 23.87 -0.24
CA TYR A 64 -17.93 23.95 1.10
C TYR A 64 -16.43 24.27 1.11
N ASP A 65 -15.66 23.85 0.10
CA ASP A 65 -14.25 24.24 -0.05
C ASP A 65 -14.09 25.74 -0.33
N ALA A 66 -14.94 26.30 -1.20
CA ALA A 66 -14.97 27.73 -1.46
C ALA A 66 -15.32 28.52 -0.19
N TYR A 67 -16.35 28.08 0.55
CA TYR A 67 -16.70 28.65 1.86
C TYR A 67 -15.53 28.57 2.86
N ALA A 68 -14.91 27.40 3.00
CA ALA A 68 -13.80 27.19 3.92
C ALA A 68 -12.63 28.12 3.63
N THR A 69 -12.32 28.30 2.35
CA THR A 69 -11.27 29.21 1.89
C THR A 69 -11.55 30.64 2.28
N ARG A 70 -12.77 31.13 1.97
CA ARG A 70 -13.19 32.50 2.26
C ARG A 70 -13.15 32.78 3.77
N VAL A 71 -13.59 31.80 4.55
CA VAL A 71 -13.59 31.90 6.01
C VAL A 71 -12.18 31.75 6.61
N GLY A 72 -11.23 31.12 5.91
CA GLY A 72 -9.84 31.00 6.36
C GLY A 72 -9.52 29.68 7.08
N PHE A 73 -10.17 28.59 6.67
CA PHE A 73 -9.79 27.24 7.08
C PHE A 73 -9.71 26.28 5.89
N ILE A 74 -9.05 25.15 6.11
CA ILE A 74 -8.99 24.07 5.12
C ILE A 74 -10.02 23.02 5.53
N MET A 75 -10.88 22.64 4.59
CA MET A 75 -11.81 21.53 4.79
C MET A 75 -11.11 20.20 4.51
N ARG A 76 -11.58 19.14 5.17
CA ARG A 76 -11.20 17.77 4.88
C ARG A 76 -12.44 16.89 4.85
N VAL A 77 -12.27 15.77 4.17
CA VAL A 77 -13.26 14.73 4.09
C VAL A 77 -13.08 13.78 5.28
N GLU A 78 -14.09 13.66 6.15
CA GLU A 78 -14.01 12.77 7.32
C GLU A 78 -14.57 11.39 7.03
N ALA A 79 -15.82 11.34 6.55
CA ALA A 79 -16.55 10.09 6.41
C ALA A 79 -17.54 10.15 5.26
N PHE A 80 -17.91 8.98 4.78
CA PHE A 80 -19.03 8.78 3.85
C PHE A 80 -19.78 7.51 4.21
N ARG A 81 -21.04 7.43 3.76
CA ARG A 81 -21.84 6.21 3.80
C ARG A 81 -22.33 5.89 2.40
N ARG A 82 -22.28 4.61 2.03
CA ARG A 82 -22.82 4.11 0.76
C ARG A 82 -24.19 3.45 0.99
N SER A 83 -25.05 3.52 -0.03
CA SER A 83 -26.28 2.74 -0.11
C SER A 83 -25.91 1.26 -0.14
N MET A 84 -26.62 0.43 0.63
CA MET A 84 -26.46 -1.03 0.58
C MET A 84 -27.00 -1.62 -0.72
N ARG A 85 -27.94 -0.94 -1.38
CA ARG A 85 -28.59 -1.42 -2.61
C ARG A 85 -27.78 -1.08 -3.85
N ASP A 86 -27.27 0.15 -3.94
CA ASP A 86 -26.68 0.68 -5.18
C ASP A 86 -25.16 0.90 -5.09
N GLY A 87 -24.56 0.74 -3.91
CA GLY A 87 -23.15 1.08 -3.66
C GLY A 87 -22.80 2.57 -3.77
N LYS A 88 -23.74 3.43 -4.22
CA LYS A 88 -23.56 4.87 -4.38
C LYS A 88 -23.45 5.59 -3.02
N VAL A 89 -22.68 6.67 -2.95
CA VAL A 89 -22.58 7.49 -1.74
C VAL A 89 -23.92 8.19 -1.49
N VAL A 90 -24.44 8.08 -0.27
CA VAL A 90 -25.73 8.67 0.14
C VAL A 90 -25.57 9.69 1.26
N TRP A 91 -24.38 9.80 1.83
CA TRP A 91 -24.12 10.67 2.96
C TRP A 91 -22.66 11.02 3.03
N ARG A 92 -22.37 12.27 3.37
CA ARG A 92 -21.02 12.81 3.45
C ARG A 92 -20.85 13.70 4.67
N ARG A 93 -19.70 13.57 5.32
CA ARG A 93 -19.26 14.44 6.41
C ARG A 93 -17.97 15.15 6.02
N LEU A 94 -18.04 16.47 5.96
CA LEU A 94 -16.95 17.38 5.65
C LEU A 94 -16.68 18.23 6.90
N VAL A 95 -15.41 18.43 7.23
CA VAL A 95 -15.00 18.94 8.54
C VAL A 95 -13.79 19.85 8.40
N CYS A 96 -13.48 20.65 9.41
CA CYS A 96 -12.24 21.44 9.43
C CYS A 96 -10.98 20.54 9.56
N ASN A 97 -9.85 20.97 9.02
CA ASN A 97 -8.57 20.27 9.15
C ASN A 97 -8.12 20.10 10.62
N LYS A 98 -8.47 21.07 11.47
CA LYS A 98 -8.19 21.06 12.92
C LYS A 98 -9.23 20.28 13.73
N GLU A 99 -10.17 19.56 13.09
CA GLU A 99 -11.23 18.82 13.77
C GLU A 99 -10.71 17.59 14.55
N GLY A 100 -11.28 17.41 15.74
CA GLY A 100 -11.06 16.26 16.62
C GLY A 100 -9.74 16.29 17.37
N PHE A 101 -9.44 15.19 18.07
CA PHE A 101 -8.16 14.99 18.75
C PHE A 101 -7.51 13.74 18.18
N ARG A 102 -6.19 13.80 17.94
CA ARG A 102 -5.46 12.60 17.54
C ARG A 102 -5.42 11.65 18.74
N LYS A 103 -6.09 10.50 18.63
CA LYS A 103 -5.94 9.43 19.63
C LYS A 103 -4.45 9.07 19.71
N LEU A 104 -3.87 9.20 20.90
CA LEU A 104 -2.54 8.69 21.19
C LEU A 104 -2.59 7.18 20.95
N ARG A 105 -2.06 6.72 19.82
CA ARG A 105 -1.84 5.29 19.64
C ARG A 105 -0.59 4.92 20.44
N PRO A 106 -0.61 3.84 21.24
CA PRO A 106 0.60 3.32 21.86
C PRO A 106 1.67 3.14 20.79
N ARG A 107 2.91 3.55 21.10
CA ARG A 107 4.06 3.43 20.20
C ARG A 107 4.19 1.98 19.72
N ARG A 108 3.89 1.70 18.45
CA ARG A 108 4.26 0.43 17.80
C ARG A 108 5.67 0.47 17.19
N ASN A 109 6.31 1.63 17.16
CA ASN A 109 7.62 1.77 16.54
C ASN A 109 8.32 3.01 17.09
N GLU A 110 9.46 2.82 17.75
CA GLU A 110 10.23 3.86 18.44
C GLU A 110 10.92 4.83 17.45
N ASN A 111 11.15 4.37 16.22
CA ASN A 111 11.93 5.06 15.19
C ASN A 111 11.15 6.12 14.38
N ARG A 112 9.90 6.44 14.73
CA ARG A 112 9.13 7.50 14.07
C ARG A 112 9.03 8.73 14.97
N LYS A 113 9.64 9.84 14.54
CA LYS A 113 9.44 11.16 15.16
C LYS A 113 7.93 11.43 15.32
N PRO A 114 7.44 11.83 16.52
CA PRO A 114 6.04 12.17 16.70
C PRO A 114 5.68 13.32 15.74
N ARG A 115 4.73 13.08 14.82
CA ARG A 115 4.19 14.20 14.03
C ARG A 115 3.45 15.14 14.98
N ALA A 116 3.70 16.45 14.86
CA ALA A 116 3.06 17.48 15.68
C ALA A 116 1.54 17.28 15.76
N ILE A 117 0.96 17.56 16.93
CA ILE A 117 -0.48 17.49 17.16
C ILE A 117 -1.09 18.72 16.50
N THR A 118 -1.64 18.55 15.29
CA THR A 118 -2.24 19.64 14.51
C THR A 118 -3.75 19.75 14.68
N ARG A 119 -4.38 18.86 15.46
CA ARG A 119 -5.83 18.83 15.68
C ARG A 119 -6.17 19.40 17.06
N GLU A 120 -6.83 20.55 17.05
CA GLU A 120 -7.15 21.35 18.24
C GLU A 120 -8.57 21.06 18.77
N GLY A 121 -9.28 20.07 18.20
CA GLY A 121 -10.64 19.75 18.62
C GLY A 121 -11.72 20.60 17.97
N CYS A 122 -11.46 21.18 16.79
CA CYS A 122 -12.43 21.99 16.07
C CYS A 122 -13.72 21.21 15.81
N LYS A 123 -14.88 21.86 15.91
CA LYS A 123 -16.21 21.22 15.72
C LYS A 123 -16.89 21.66 14.43
N ALA A 124 -16.29 22.57 13.67
CA ALA A 124 -16.83 23.04 12.41
C ALA A 124 -16.96 21.88 11.41
N MET A 125 -18.18 21.71 10.90
CA MET A 125 -18.53 20.60 10.03
C MET A 125 -19.77 20.92 9.19
N ILE A 126 -19.85 20.31 8.01
CA ILE A 126 -21.07 20.23 7.22
C ILE A 126 -21.37 18.77 6.89
N VAL A 127 -22.65 18.42 6.90
CA VAL A 127 -23.16 17.10 6.56
C VAL A 127 -24.13 17.24 5.42
N VAL A 128 -23.90 16.49 4.36
CA VAL A 128 -24.81 16.42 3.22
C VAL A 128 -25.33 15.00 3.05
N LYS A 129 -26.61 14.89 2.72
CA LYS A 129 -27.30 13.61 2.53
C LYS A 129 -28.01 13.63 1.18
N LYS A 130 -27.93 12.51 0.47
CA LYS A 130 -28.69 12.27 -0.75
C LYS A 130 -30.14 11.95 -0.42
N GLU A 131 -31.05 12.72 -1.01
CA GLU A 131 -32.49 12.49 -0.94
C GLU A 131 -32.93 11.46 -2.00
N LYS A 132 -34.13 10.89 -1.83
CA LYS A 132 -34.76 9.98 -2.79
C LYS A 132 -34.94 10.61 -4.17
N THR A 133 -35.07 11.94 -4.23
CA THR A 133 -35.15 12.75 -5.46
C THR A 133 -33.84 12.77 -6.24
N GLY A 134 -32.74 12.28 -5.67
CA GLY A 134 -31.41 12.29 -6.28
C GLY A 134 -30.56 13.51 -5.90
N LYS A 135 -31.19 14.55 -5.33
CA LYS A 135 -30.51 15.77 -4.86
C LYS A 135 -29.76 15.55 -3.55
N TRP A 136 -28.77 16.39 -3.30
CA TRP A 136 -27.97 16.41 -2.09
C TRP A 136 -28.35 17.59 -1.22
N ILE A 137 -28.71 17.34 0.04
CA ILE A 137 -29.21 18.39 0.94
C ILE A 137 -28.28 18.49 2.15
N VAL A 138 -27.96 19.71 2.57
CA VAL A 138 -27.27 19.97 3.84
C VAL A 138 -28.19 19.63 5.00
N THR A 139 -27.85 18.62 5.79
CA THR A 139 -28.64 18.23 6.97
C THR A 139 -28.11 18.79 8.27
N ARG A 140 -26.81 19.14 8.31
CA ARG A 140 -26.19 19.73 9.49
C ARG A 140 -25.07 20.66 9.06
N PHE A 141 -25.02 21.84 9.67
CA PHE A 141 -23.94 22.79 9.50
C PHE A 141 -23.55 23.35 10.87
N VAL A 142 -22.26 23.36 11.16
CA VAL A 142 -21.66 23.89 12.39
C VAL A 142 -20.58 24.86 11.95
N LYS A 143 -20.77 26.14 12.29
CA LYS A 143 -19.88 27.24 11.91
C LYS A 143 -18.77 27.46 12.93
N GLU A 144 -18.97 27.08 14.19
CA GLU A 144 -18.05 27.45 15.26
C GLU A 144 -16.68 26.77 15.11
N HIS A 145 -15.65 27.62 15.01
CA HIS A 145 -14.25 27.21 15.09
C HIS A 145 -13.69 27.54 16.47
N ASN A 146 -12.83 26.68 16.98
CA ASN A 146 -12.14 26.87 18.26
C ASN A 146 -10.71 27.39 18.08
N HIS A 147 -10.38 27.89 16.90
CA HIS A 147 -9.06 28.37 16.52
C HIS A 147 -9.22 29.62 15.66
N GLN A 148 -8.17 30.44 15.61
CA GLN A 148 -8.15 31.59 14.73
C GLN A 148 -8.25 31.14 13.28
N LEU A 149 -9.11 31.84 12.54
CA LEU A 149 -9.32 31.65 11.12
C LEU A 149 -8.49 32.72 10.43
N VAL A 150 -7.49 32.29 9.66
CA VAL A 150 -6.65 33.21 8.89
C VAL A 150 -7.06 33.05 7.43
N PRO A 151 -7.68 34.07 6.82
CA PRO A 151 -7.99 34.05 5.40
C PRO A 151 -6.71 33.74 4.62
N ILE A 152 -6.68 32.59 3.95
CA ILE A 152 -5.52 32.21 3.14
C ILE A 152 -5.68 32.96 1.82
N PRO A 153 -4.79 33.92 1.48
CA PRO A 153 -4.86 34.56 0.18
C PRO A 153 -4.76 33.48 -0.90
N VAL A 154 -5.56 33.60 -1.95
CA VAL A 154 -5.69 32.60 -3.04
C VAL A 154 -4.32 32.18 -3.64
N ASN A 155 -3.32 33.06 -3.57
CA ASN A 155 -1.95 32.81 -4.01
C ASN A 155 -1.11 31.94 -3.04
N GLY A 156 -1.42 31.96 -1.74
CA GLY A 156 -0.78 31.11 -0.72
C GLY A 156 -1.19 29.64 -0.83
N ARG A 157 -2.35 29.36 -1.46
CA ARG A 157 -2.75 27.99 -1.78
C ARG A 157 -1.91 27.37 -2.89
N ARG A 158 -1.39 28.14 -3.84
CA ARG A 158 -0.46 27.59 -4.84
C ARG A 158 0.76 27.01 -4.14
N SER A 159 1.38 27.67 -3.17
CA SER A 159 2.55 27.09 -2.47
C SER A 159 2.20 25.81 -1.66
N MET A 160 1.04 25.78 -0.98
CA MET A 160 0.64 24.61 -0.16
C MET A 160 0.04 23.44 -0.98
N LEU A 161 -0.58 23.71 -2.13
CA LEU A 161 -1.11 22.71 -3.08
C LEU A 161 -0.10 22.34 -4.18
N LEU A 162 0.87 23.20 -4.55
CA LEU A 162 1.95 22.86 -5.49
C LEU A 162 2.96 21.91 -4.86
N SER A 163 3.07 21.86 -3.53
CA SER A 163 3.74 20.72 -2.85
C SER A 163 2.99 19.38 -3.03
N GLN A 164 1.83 19.40 -3.72
CA GLN A 164 0.95 18.28 -4.04
C GLN A 164 0.64 18.22 -5.55
N THR A 165 1.55 18.57 -6.44
CA THR A 165 1.50 17.90 -7.76
C THR A 165 1.75 16.41 -7.50
N PRO A 166 0.79 15.52 -7.76
CA PRO A 166 0.96 14.08 -7.55
C PRO A 166 2.22 13.57 -8.26
N ASP A 167 2.54 14.20 -9.39
CA ASP A 167 3.62 13.78 -10.29
C ASP A 167 5.01 13.73 -9.65
N GLU A 168 5.43 14.71 -8.85
CA GLU A 168 6.79 14.69 -8.25
C GLU A 168 6.96 13.59 -7.20
N LYS A 169 5.95 13.42 -6.34
CA LYS A 169 5.97 12.37 -5.33
C LYS A 169 5.81 11.00 -5.98
N ASP A 170 4.99 10.88 -7.02
CA ASP A 170 4.79 9.64 -7.76
C ASP A 170 6.02 9.28 -8.60
N VAL A 171 6.76 10.27 -9.12
CA VAL A 171 8.08 10.06 -9.72
C VAL A 171 9.06 9.56 -8.67
N LYS A 172 9.14 10.20 -7.50
CA LYS A 172 10.05 9.75 -6.43
C LYS A 172 9.69 8.37 -5.90
N ILE A 173 8.40 8.05 -5.79
CA ILE A 173 7.92 6.71 -5.40
C ILE A 173 8.36 5.67 -6.43
N ARG A 174 8.18 5.94 -7.73
CA ARG A 174 8.62 5.03 -8.81
C ARG A 174 10.13 4.83 -8.79
N GLU A 175 10.88 5.91 -8.68
CA GLU A 175 12.34 5.91 -8.62
C GLU A 175 12.85 5.10 -7.42
N LEU A 176 12.35 5.37 -6.21
CA LEU A 176 12.75 4.66 -5.00
C LEU A 176 12.33 3.19 -5.03
N THR A 177 11.20 2.88 -5.66
CA THR A 177 10.73 1.50 -5.83
C THR A 177 11.65 0.72 -6.77
N ALA A 178 12.07 1.34 -7.88
CA ALA A 178 13.04 0.76 -8.79
C ALA A 178 14.41 0.57 -8.11
N GLU A 179 14.87 1.55 -7.32
CA GLU A 179 16.12 1.45 -6.57
C GLU A 179 16.07 0.30 -5.56
N LEU A 180 14.98 0.20 -4.79
CA LEU A 180 14.77 -0.89 -3.84
C LEU A 180 14.74 -2.27 -4.53
N GLN A 181 14.16 -2.37 -5.73
CA GLN A 181 14.15 -3.62 -6.49
C GLN A 181 15.55 -4.01 -6.97
N ARG A 182 16.35 -3.05 -7.45
CA ARG A 182 17.75 -3.30 -7.83
C ARG A 182 18.55 -3.80 -6.63
N GLU A 183 18.39 -3.16 -5.48
CA GLU A 183 19.12 -3.52 -4.27
C GLU A 183 18.71 -4.90 -3.74
N ARG A 184 17.41 -5.23 -3.79
CA ARG A 184 16.93 -6.59 -3.49
C ARG A 184 17.55 -7.65 -4.40
N LYS A 185 17.69 -7.36 -5.70
CA LYS A 185 18.32 -8.27 -6.65
C LYS A 185 19.81 -8.47 -6.35
N ARG A 186 20.53 -7.40 -6.00
CA ARG A 186 21.93 -7.48 -5.56
C ARG A 186 22.07 -8.31 -4.28
N SER A 187 21.21 -8.04 -3.30
CA SER A 187 21.20 -8.78 -2.04
C SER A 187 20.89 -10.26 -2.25
N ALA A 188 19.97 -10.61 -3.15
CA ALA A 188 19.67 -12.00 -3.48
C ALA A 188 20.88 -12.70 -4.13
N ALA A 189 21.56 -12.05 -5.06
CA ALA A 189 22.75 -12.62 -5.70
C ALA A 189 23.90 -12.85 -4.69
N ILE A 190 24.13 -11.90 -3.78
CA ILE A 190 25.13 -12.06 -2.71
C ILE A 190 24.73 -13.20 -1.77
N GLN A 191 23.45 -13.32 -1.43
CA GLN A 191 22.95 -14.41 -0.61
C GLN A 191 23.16 -15.77 -1.29
N GLU A 192 22.87 -15.89 -2.59
CA GLU A 192 23.10 -17.11 -3.37
C GLU A 192 24.58 -17.50 -3.42
N GLN A 193 25.46 -16.50 -3.57
CA GLN A 193 26.92 -16.73 -3.51
C GLN A 193 27.35 -17.23 -2.14
N LEU A 194 26.84 -16.64 -1.06
CA LEU A 194 27.14 -17.08 0.30
C LEU A 194 26.66 -18.51 0.53
N ASP A 195 25.42 -18.82 0.12
CA ASP A 195 24.83 -20.16 0.26
C ASP A 195 25.64 -21.22 -0.52
N MET A 196 26.17 -20.86 -1.69
CA MET A 196 27.07 -21.74 -2.46
C MET A 196 28.36 -22.04 -1.69
N VAL A 197 29.05 -21.03 -1.19
CA VAL A 197 30.30 -21.19 -0.43
C VAL A 197 30.06 -22.01 0.84
N LEU A 198 28.97 -21.76 1.56
CA LEU A 198 28.62 -22.52 2.75
C LEU A 198 28.39 -24.01 2.44
N ARG A 199 27.73 -24.33 1.33
CA ARG A 199 27.57 -25.72 0.89
C ARG A 199 28.90 -26.39 0.54
N GLU A 200 29.79 -25.70 -0.17
CA GLU A 200 31.13 -26.23 -0.48
C GLU A 200 31.94 -26.50 0.79
N MET A 201 31.87 -25.60 1.78
CA MET A 201 32.53 -25.78 3.07
C MET A 201 31.99 -27.00 3.82
N GLU A 202 30.66 -27.19 3.82
CA GLU A 202 30.02 -28.34 4.46
C GLU A 202 30.38 -29.65 3.77
N GLU A 203 30.39 -29.68 2.43
CA GLU A 203 30.80 -30.85 1.67
C GLU A 203 32.26 -31.21 1.93
N HIS A 204 33.15 -30.23 1.95
CA HIS A 204 34.56 -30.44 2.26
C HIS A 204 34.75 -30.94 3.70
N SER A 205 34.03 -30.39 4.67
CA SER A 205 34.06 -30.87 6.05
C SER A 205 33.62 -32.34 6.14
N ASN A 206 32.51 -32.68 5.47
CA ASN A 206 32.00 -34.06 5.43
C ASN A 206 32.98 -35.01 4.74
N HIS A 207 33.66 -34.59 3.68
CA HIS A 207 34.67 -35.39 3.00
C HIS A 207 35.87 -35.67 3.93
N LEU A 208 36.38 -34.65 4.62
CA LEU A 208 37.47 -34.82 5.58
C LEU A 208 37.07 -35.75 6.74
N SER A 209 35.85 -35.61 7.28
CA SER A 209 35.35 -36.52 8.31
C SER A 209 35.34 -37.98 7.85
N ARG A 210 34.81 -38.27 6.65
CA ARG A 210 34.82 -39.62 6.09
C ARG A 210 36.24 -40.18 5.92
N ASN A 211 37.16 -39.38 5.39
CA ASN A 211 38.55 -39.81 5.23
C ASN A 211 39.21 -40.12 6.58
N ILE A 212 38.92 -39.33 7.62
CA ILE A 212 39.41 -39.59 8.98
C ILE A 212 38.82 -40.90 9.52
N ASP A 213 37.51 -41.11 9.36
CA ASP A 213 36.84 -42.33 9.80
C ASP A 213 37.42 -43.57 9.10
N ASP A 214 37.69 -43.50 7.79
CA ASP A 214 38.30 -44.58 7.02
C ASP A 214 39.72 -44.91 7.52
N ILE A 215 40.53 -43.89 7.83
CA ILE A 215 41.87 -44.06 8.41
C ILE A 215 41.77 -44.68 9.81
N VAL A 216 40.88 -44.18 10.67
CA VAL A 216 40.66 -44.70 12.02
C VAL A 216 40.21 -46.17 11.97
N GLN A 217 39.31 -46.50 11.04
CA GLN A 217 38.84 -47.86 10.83
C GLN A 217 39.98 -48.77 10.34
N SER A 218 40.79 -48.30 9.39
CA SER A 218 41.97 -49.04 8.90
C SER A 218 42.99 -49.30 10.01
N VAL A 219 43.29 -48.30 10.85
CA VAL A 219 44.19 -48.46 12.01
C VAL A 219 43.61 -49.47 13.00
N ARG A 220 42.31 -49.37 13.30
CA ARG A 220 41.62 -50.31 14.19
C ARG A 220 41.68 -51.75 13.68
N GLU A 221 41.53 -51.97 12.38
CA GLU A 221 41.63 -53.30 11.75
C GLU A 221 43.06 -53.87 11.86
N ILE A 222 44.08 -53.03 11.70
CA ILE A 222 45.49 -53.43 11.88
C ILE A 222 45.77 -53.79 13.35
N GLU A 223 45.29 -52.98 14.30
CA GLU A 223 45.46 -53.23 15.74
C GLU A 223 44.70 -54.49 16.23
N SER A 224 43.59 -54.84 15.58
CA SER A 224 42.79 -56.02 15.92
C SER A 224 43.24 -57.31 15.23
N ASN A 225 44.25 -57.26 14.36
CA ASN A 225 44.83 -58.43 13.71
C ASN A 225 46.18 -58.80 14.36
N PRO A 226 46.21 -59.71 15.35
CA PRO A 226 47.45 -60.09 16.02
C PRO A 226 48.33 -60.85 15.01
N VAL A 227 49.37 -60.21 14.50
CA VAL A 227 50.44 -60.92 13.78
C VAL A 227 51.01 -61.93 14.75
N ALA A 228 50.68 -63.20 14.49
CA ALA A 228 51.28 -64.35 15.12
C ALA A 228 52.79 -64.29 14.90
N HIS A 229 53.51 -63.69 15.85
CA HIS A 229 54.96 -63.75 15.88
C HIS A 229 55.34 -65.19 16.21
N PHE A 230 55.75 -65.86 15.13
CA PHE A 230 56.40 -67.15 15.06
C PHE A 230 57.24 -67.50 16.29
N LYS A 231 56.90 -68.65 16.89
CA LYS A 231 57.85 -69.56 17.53
C LYS A 231 59.04 -69.77 16.58
N ARG A 232 60.26 -69.45 17.01
CA ARG A 232 61.47 -70.16 16.62
C ARG A 232 62.39 -70.29 17.84
N GLN A 233 62.55 -71.57 18.21
CA GLN A 233 63.56 -72.27 19.01
C GLN A 233 64.43 -71.47 19.97
#